data_AF-A0A6B3E1M1-F1
#
_entry.id   AF-A0A6B3E1M1-F1
#
_cell.length_a   1.000
_cell.length_b   1.000
_cell.length_c   1.000
_cell.angle_alpha   90.00
_cell.angle_beta   90.00
_cell.angle_gamma   90.00
#
_symmetry.space_group_name_H-M   'P 1'
#
loop_
_entity.id
_entity.type
_entity.pdbx_description
1 polymer ?
#
loop_
_entity_poly.entity_id
_entity_poly.type
_entity_poly.pdbx_seq_one_letter_code
_entity_poly.pdbx_strand_id
1 'polypeptide(L)'
;DDIAHLRAIAAALPHEGHAVPLPGPGPLRLPEPEALLRAFLDAVADTLPRTPAAPHTSGKPFADRRPQHLPGARDWAAEVAAGMDAGVRISLRLDLSAYDLFDGDEGQAPG
;
A
#
# COMPACT_ATOMS: atom_id res chain seq x y z
N ASP A 1 16.11 -5.11 -4.56
CA ASP A 1 16.09 -3.63 -4.54
C ASP A 1 14.77 -3.05 -4.05
N ASP A 2 13.61 -3.48 -4.56
CA ASP A 2 12.31 -2.89 -4.20
C ASP A 2 11.95 -2.96 -2.71
N ILE A 3 12.15 -4.13 -2.06
CA ILE A 3 11.88 -4.30 -0.63
C ILE A 3 12.78 -3.38 0.21
N ALA A 4 14.03 -3.16 -0.21
CA ALA A 4 14.94 -2.26 0.47
C ALA A 4 14.48 -0.79 0.35
N HIS A 5 13.99 -0.38 -0.83
CA HIS A 5 13.38 0.94 -1.00
C HIS A 5 12.11 1.12 -0.15
N LEU A 6 11.23 0.11 -0.09
CA LEU A 6 10.04 0.19 0.77
C LEU A 6 10.40 0.34 2.25
N ARG A 7 11.43 -0.38 2.73
CA ARG A 7 11.96 -0.21 4.08
C ARG A 7 12.55 1.18 4.30
N ALA A 8 13.25 1.73 3.31
CA ALA A 8 13.78 3.09 3.41
C ALA A 8 12.66 4.15 3.49
N ILE A 9 11.57 3.98 2.75
CA ILE A 9 10.38 4.84 2.84
C ILE A 9 9.73 4.70 4.22
N ALA A 10 9.59 3.47 4.73
CA ALA A 10 9.04 3.20 6.06
C ALA A 10 9.85 3.92 7.16
N ALA A 11 11.17 3.82 7.08
CA ALA A 11 12.08 4.48 8.01
C ALA A 11 12.06 6.01 7.91
N ALA A 12 11.68 6.55 6.76
CA ALA A 12 11.55 8.00 6.52
C ALA A 12 10.14 8.55 6.80
N LEU A 13 9.20 7.71 7.25
CA LEU A 13 7.80 8.12 7.45
C LEU A 13 7.70 9.18 8.56
N PRO A 14 7.22 10.40 8.27
CA PRO A 14 7.11 11.47 9.26
C PRO A 14 6.01 11.12 10.26
N HIS A 15 6.09 11.65 11.48
CA HIS A 15 5.21 11.25 12.60
C HIS A 15 3.71 11.38 12.31
N GLU A 16 3.31 12.36 11.49
CA GLU A 16 1.93 12.56 11.02
C GLU A 16 1.43 11.37 10.20
N GLY A 17 2.33 10.66 9.51
CA GLY A 17 2.02 9.46 8.74
C GLY A 17 1.69 8.23 9.59
N HIS A 18 1.97 8.25 10.91
CA HIS A 18 1.68 7.15 11.84
C HIS A 18 0.33 7.30 12.54
N ALA A 19 -0.34 8.44 12.37
CA ALA A 19 -1.32 8.98 13.33
C ALA A 19 -2.71 8.28 13.38
N VAL A 20 -2.84 7.07 12.82
CA VAL A 20 -4.09 6.28 12.89
C VAL A 20 -3.93 5.17 13.94
N PRO A 21 -4.60 5.26 15.11
CA PRO A 21 -4.50 4.24 16.15
C PRO A 21 -5.06 2.89 15.71
N LEU A 22 -4.43 1.81 16.17
CA LEU A 22 -4.99 0.47 16.03
C LEU A 22 -6.28 0.34 16.86
N PRO A 23 -7.35 -0.26 16.32
CA PRO A 23 -8.59 -0.46 17.07
C PRO A 23 -8.40 -1.52 18.16
N GLY A 24 -9.05 -1.33 19.30
CA GLY A 24 -9.12 -2.32 20.37
C GLY A 24 -9.08 -1.70 21.77
N PRO A 25 -9.41 -2.48 22.81
CA PRO A 25 -9.27 -2.02 24.19
C PRO A 25 -7.80 -1.99 24.60
N GLY A 26 -7.44 -1.06 25.49
CA GLY A 26 -6.10 -0.97 26.09
C GLY A 26 -5.36 0.33 25.74
N PRO A 27 -4.03 0.37 26.00
CA PRO A 27 -3.21 1.53 25.68
C PRO A 27 -3.21 1.85 24.18
N LEU A 28 -3.12 3.15 23.86
CA LEU A 28 -3.04 3.61 22.48
C LEU A 28 -1.79 3.01 21.81
N ARG A 29 -2.01 2.34 20.68
CA ARG A 29 -0.95 1.75 19.86
C ARG A 29 -1.07 2.25 18.43
N LEU A 30 0.07 2.57 17.84
CA LEU A 30 0.17 2.91 16.42
C LEU A 30 0.61 1.67 15.63
N PRO A 31 0.21 1.53 14.36
CA PRO A 31 0.74 0.50 13.47
C PRO A 31 2.21 0.74 13.13
N GLU A 32 2.94 -0.33 12.87
CA GLU A 32 4.31 -0.22 12.33
C GLU A 32 4.29 0.44 10.94
N PRO A 33 5.27 1.31 10.60
CA PRO A 33 5.32 2.01 9.32
C PRO A 33 5.27 1.09 8.09
N GLU A 34 5.94 -0.06 8.17
CA GLU A 34 5.93 -1.06 7.11
C GLU A 34 4.54 -1.65 6.90
N ALA A 35 3.75 -1.81 7.97
CA ALA A 35 2.38 -2.30 7.88
C ALA A 35 1.46 -1.26 7.20
N LEU A 36 1.64 0.02 7.49
CA LEU A 36 0.93 1.12 6.84
C LEU A 36 1.23 1.19 5.33
N LEU A 37 2.51 1.12 4.96
CA LEU A 37 2.93 1.13 3.55
C LEU A 37 2.40 -0.10 2.81
N ARG A 38 2.39 -1.27 3.44
CA ARG A 38 1.80 -2.47 2.85
C ARG A 38 0.30 -2.29 2.63
N ALA A 39 -0.43 -1.81 3.63
CA ALA A 39 -1.87 -1.56 3.50
C ALA A 39 -2.18 -0.55 2.38
N PHE A 40 -1.37 0.50 2.23
CA PHE A 40 -1.49 1.45 1.13
C PHE A 40 -1.26 0.78 -0.24
N LEU A 41 -0.20 -0.01 -0.38
CA LEU A 41 0.09 -0.71 -1.63
C LEU A 41 -0.99 -1.73 -1.99
N ASP A 42 -1.51 -2.46 -1.00
CA ASP A 42 -2.62 -3.40 -1.19
C ASP A 42 -3.88 -2.64 -1.63
N ALA A 43 -4.19 -1.48 -1.04
CA ALA A 43 -5.30 -0.63 -1.45
C ALA A 43 -5.13 -0.08 -2.89
N VAL A 44 -3.92 0.31 -3.29
CA VAL A 44 -3.62 0.68 -4.68
C VAL A 44 -3.83 -0.52 -5.62
N ALA A 45 -3.32 -1.69 -5.25
CA ALA A 45 -3.47 -2.91 -6.03
C ALA A 45 -4.95 -3.29 -6.23
N ASP A 46 -5.80 -3.10 -5.22
CA ASP A 46 -7.25 -3.31 -5.28
C ASP A 46 -7.95 -2.39 -6.30
N THR A 47 -7.37 -1.22 -6.61
CA THR A 47 -7.89 -0.30 -7.63
C THR A 47 -7.38 -0.59 -9.05
N LEU A 48 -6.37 -1.44 -9.21
CA LEU A 48 -5.83 -1.75 -10.54
C LEU A 48 -6.90 -2.46 -11.39
N PRO A 49 -7.14 -2.00 -12.63
CA PRO A 49 -8.13 -2.62 -13.49
C PRO A 49 -7.83 -4.10 -13.72
N ARG A 50 -8.77 -4.97 -13.30
CA ARG A 50 -8.81 -6.34 -13.81
C ARG A 50 -9.41 -6.26 -15.21
N THR A 51 -8.56 -6.36 -16.23
CA THR A 51 -8.99 -6.24 -17.62
C THR A 51 -10.04 -7.30 -17.94
N PRO A 52 -10.95 -7.07 -18.91
CA PRO A 52 -11.90 -8.10 -19.35
C PRO A 52 -11.25 -9.42 -19.78
N ALA A 53 -9.95 -9.40 -20.13
CA ALA A 53 -9.17 -10.57 -20.48
C ALA A 53 -8.69 -11.39 -19.26
N ALA A 54 -8.65 -10.81 -18.05
CA ALA A 54 -8.08 -11.44 -16.85
C ALA A 54 -8.66 -12.83 -16.52
N PRO A 55 -9.98 -13.10 -16.66
CA PRO A 55 -10.51 -14.45 -16.43
C PRO A 55 -9.97 -15.49 -17.41
N HIS A 56 -9.59 -15.07 -18.63
CA HIS A 56 -9.09 -15.94 -19.68
C HIS A 56 -7.57 -16.15 -19.60
N THR A 57 -6.82 -15.17 -19.09
CA THR A 57 -5.35 -15.24 -18.99
C THR A 57 -4.86 -15.74 -17.64
N SER A 58 -5.59 -15.45 -16.56
CA SER A 58 -5.15 -15.71 -15.19
C SER A 58 -6.10 -16.65 -14.44
N GLY A 59 -7.30 -16.91 -14.95
CA GLY A 59 -8.28 -17.79 -14.33
C GLY A 59 -9.01 -17.16 -13.14
N LYS A 60 -10.06 -17.85 -12.66
CA LYS A 60 -10.96 -17.35 -11.60
C LYS A 60 -10.25 -16.93 -10.31
N PRO A 61 -9.27 -17.68 -9.77
CA PRO A 61 -8.55 -17.31 -8.55
C PRO A 61 -7.95 -15.90 -8.53
N PHE A 62 -7.50 -15.42 -9.68
CA PHE A 62 -6.75 -14.17 -9.80
C PHE A 62 -7.55 -13.05 -10.49
N ALA A 63 -8.72 -13.38 -11.05
CA ALA A 63 -9.56 -12.44 -11.78
C ALA A 63 -10.93 -12.17 -11.13
N ASP A 64 -11.47 -13.09 -10.32
CA ASP A 64 -12.79 -12.93 -9.70
C ASP A 64 -12.77 -11.93 -8.53
N ARG A 65 -13.83 -11.13 -8.38
CA ARG A 65 -13.98 -10.17 -7.26
C ARG A 65 -14.30 -10.86 -5.94
N ARG A 66 -14.89 -12.06 -5.97
CA ARG A 66 -15.24 -12.82 -4.76
C ARG A 66 -14.05 -13.67 -4.30
N PRO A 67 -13.89 -13.89 -2.98
CA PRO A 67 -12.89 -14.83 -2.47
C PRO A 67 -12.99 -16.21 -3.13
N GLN A 68 -11.85 -16.78 -3.52
CA GLN A 68 -11.77 -18.11 -4.16
C GLN A 68 -11.02 -19.09 -3.25
N HIS A 69 -11.51 -20.32 -3.15
CA HIS A 69 -10.83 -21.38 -2.42
C HIS A 69 -9.75 -22.03 -3.29
N LEU A 70 -8.51 -22.06 -2.79
CA LEU A 70 -7.32 -22.53 -3.50
C LEU A 70 -6.57 -23.60 -2.68
N PRO A 71 -7.09 -24.84 -2.63
CA PRO A 71 -6.40 -25.92 -1.94
C PRO A 71 -5.08 -26.23 -2.67
N GLY A 72 -3.98 -26.34 -1.92
CA GLY A 72 -2.64 -26.63 -2.45
C GLY A 72 -1.80 -25.40 -2.82
N ALA A 73 -2.34 -24.19 -2.76
CA ALA A 73 -1.59 -22.96 -3.04
C ALA A 73 -0.72 -22.47 -1.87
N ARG A 74 -0.74 -23.15 -0.71
CA ARG A 74 -0.10 -22.67 0.51
C ARG A 74 1.42 -22.57 0.37
N ASP A 75 2.06 -23.61 -0.18
CA ASP A 75 3.50 -23.66 -0.33
C ASP A 75 3.96 -22.65 -1.39
N TRP A 76 3.26 -22.59 -2.53
CA TRP A 76 3.44 -21.56 -3.54
C TRP A 76 3.28 -20.14 -2.97
N ALA A 77 2.25 -19.88 -2.15
CA ALA A 77 2.04 -18.57 -1.54
C ALA A 77 3.17 -18.19 -0.57
N ALA A 78 3.73 -19.16 0.16
CA ALA A 78 4.89 -18.95 1.01
C ALA A 78 6.14 -18.62 0.19
N GLU A 79 6.36 -19.30 -0.94
CA GLU A 79 7.46 -19.03 -1.88
C GLU A 79 7.33 -17.64 -2.52
N VAL A 80 6.12 -17.26 -2.95
CA VAL A 80 5.83 -15.92 -3.47
C VAL A 80 6.07 -14.85 -2.40
N ALA A 81 5.60 -15.07 -1.16
CA ALA A 81 5.84 -14.16 -0.05
C ALA A 81 7.34 -14.06 0.34
N ALA A 82 8.11 -15.13 0.12
CA ALA A 82 9.55 -15.17 0.33
C ALA A 82 10.36 -14.42 -0.75
N GLY A 83 9.71 -13.96 -1.84
CA GLY A 83 10.30 -12.98 -2.76
C GLY A 83 10.89 -13.56 -4.04
N MET A 84 10.20 -14.50 -4.70
CA MET A 84 10.53 -14.86 -6.08
C MET A 84 9.95 -13.84 -7.07
N ASP A 85 10.82 -13.00 -7.61
CA ASP A 85 10.55 -11.91 -8.54
C ASP A 85 10.25 -12.47 -9.96
N ALA A 86 9.10 -13.11 -10.13
CA ALA A 86 8.64 -13.58 -11.44
C ALA A 86 7.87 -12.48 -12.20
N GLY A 87 8.62 -11.45 -12.63
CA GLY A 87 8.38 -10.83 -13.94
C GLY A 87 7.34 -9.72 -14.09
N VAL A 88 6.78 -9.14 -13.02
CA VAL A 88 5.92 -7.94 -13.14
C VAL A 88 6.46 -6.80 -12.27
N ARG A 89 6.97 -5.76 -12.94
CA ARG A 89 7.45 -4.53 -12.30
C ARG A 89 6.31 -3.52 -12.26
N ILE A 90 5.80 -3.21 -11.08
CA ILE A 90 4.82 -2.14 -10.88
C ILE A 90 5.59 -0.85 -10.55
N SER A 91 5.32 0.24 -11.27
CA SER A 91 5.87 1.56 -10.98
C SER A 91 4.75 2.49 -10.52
N LEU A 92 4.89 3.05 -9.32
CA LEU A 92 3.98 4.06 -8.78
C LEU A 92 4.65 5.44 -8.93
N ARG A 93 4.04 6.33 -9.72
CA ARG A 93 4.44 7.74 -9.81
C ARG A 93 3.46 8.57 -8.98
N LEU A 94 3.95 9.11 -7.88
CA LEU A 94 3.21 10.09 -7.08
C LEU A 94 3.58 11.49 -7.56
N ASP A 95 2.57 12.29 -7.90
CA ASP A 95 2.72 13.73 -8.07
C ASP A 95 2.14 14.38 -6.81
N LEU A 96 3.02 14.74 -5.89
CA LEU A 96 2.64 15.39 -4.64
C LEU A 96 2.65 16.91 -4.90
N SER A 97 1.47 17.51 -5.01
CA SER A 97 1.32 18.96 -5.10
C SER A 97 1.71 19.61 -3.77
N ALA A 98 3.01 19.81 -3.55
CA ALA A 98 3.57 20.30 -2.30
C ALA A 98 3.34 21.82 -2.03
N TYR A 99 2.31 22.45 -2.62
CA TYR A 99 2.22 23.92 -2.64
C TYR A 99 0.88 24.57 -2.28
N ASP A 100 -0.07 23.85 -1.66
CA ASP A 100 -1.26 24.52 -1.07
C ASP A 100 -1.40 24.30 0.46
N LEU A 101 -0.45 23.60 1.11
CA LEU A 101 -0.58 23.25 2.53
C LEU A 101 0.11 24.21 3.52
N PHE A 102 0.87 25.21 3.03
CA PHE A 102 1.63 26.13 3.89
C PHE A 102 1.42 27.63 3.63
N ASP A 103 0.49 28.06 2.77
CA ASP A 103 0.07 29.48 2.72
C ASP A 103 -1.19 29.68 3.59
N GLY A 104 -0.98 29.51 4.90
CA GLY A 104 -1.93 29.87 5.94
C GLY A 104 -1.44 31.11 6.69
N ASP A 105 -1.87 32.29 6.21
CA ASP A 105 -2.02 33.53 6.96
C ASP A 105 -0.75 34.16 7.60
N GLU A 106 0.13 34.75 6.78
CA GLU A 106 0.99 35.86 7.24
C GLU A 106 0.26 37.21 7.08
N GLY A 107 -0.52 37.57 8.11
CA GLY A 107 -0.51 38.92 8.64
C GLY A 107 -1.37 39.98 7.95
N GLN A 108 -2.70 39.91 8.14
CA GLN A 108 -3.52 41.13 8.22
C GLN A 108 -3.04 41.98 9.41
N ALA A 109 -2.38 43.12 9.15
CA ALA A 109 -2.24 44.22 10.10
C ALA A 109 -3.05 45.43 9.62
N PRO A 110 -3.82 46.12 10.48
CA PRO A 110 -4.62 47.27 10.09
C PRO A 110 -3.79 48.56 10.10
N GLY A 111 -4.02 49.40 9.10
CA GLY A 111 -3.54 50.79 9.02
C GLY A 111 -4.47 51.59 8.13
#